data_AF-A0A7G5H2S0-F1
#
_entry.id   AF-A0A7G5H2S0-F1
#
_cell.length_a   1.000
_cell.length_b   1.000
_cell.length_c   1.000
_cell.angle_alpha   90.00
_cell.angle_beta   90.00
_cell.angle_gamma   90.00
#
_symmetry.space_group_name_H-M   'P 1'
#
loop_
_entity.id
_entity.type
_entity.pdbx_description
1 polymer ?
#
loop_
_entity_poly.entity_id
_entity_poly.type
_entity_poly.pdbx_seq_one_letter_code
_entity_poly.pdbx_strand_id
1 'polypeptide(L)'
;MKTNSVSKFNLREVFSYKVNGANLLTKTTKKWLNITRSNVFIMAFLESISWGYLGWLFADDETIRWFTGISLGLIVFTIVWALDTMLVLLDRGKTFYDEKIYQMEEKEEVVKNGQFGKMLEYLSKVTDNKVLSAAVLTRTLLAGGSLFFTAPYLTQLVFNKDINLAIEKQSSAIISNKRTSIEFKADAKINHVRKELDSASNEEIKEIGGAGITRRKGKGETAKAIEEKKKTKANELNHLLKEKENSLKDFDSLVKDKKYSDLAKKWGINIPQNSMVERSKVINPILETSEAARAEMTIQALLLFIFISLLLLKIYEPRGVRIYLSEALQQSYTTYMNGGYNKYLETHERYNGTAPLQPYEFEEFMIYVYPKKRQSEKDSIISKEDKARLEIIKSSIADLEVVRKNEESIIKAPLEALNTELKAKQSELSTLNKSKGSLENKIKDLSKIIIESGGAISEIGKMDRQNNGSRISSDTLEITKVLIKQKTTHSASTTDKDLTEKQLKQCNQEIAIIDGQIEGIIAKIEKISSLVNHINQKIDGLKRREIDLYVSLTNKNPTK
;
A
#
# COMPACT_ATOMS: atom_id res chain seq x y z
N MET A 1 10.48 35.89 13.21
CA MET A 1 9.86 35.19 12.06
C MET A 1 10.35 35.84 10.78
N LYS A 2 11.31 35.22 10.07
CA LYS A 2 11.68 35.66 8.72
C LYS A 2 10.60 35.16 7.77
N THR A 3 9.94 36.07 7.08
CA THR A 3 8.93 35.80 6.06
C THR A 3 9.54 34.95 4.95
N ASN A 4 8.98 33.77 4.72
CA ASN A 4 9.31 32.91 3.59
C ASN A 4 9.11 33.71 2.29
N SER A 5 10.21 34.06 1.63
CA SER A 5 10.17 34.60 0.28
C SER A 5 9.55 33.55 -0.63
N VAL A 6 8.40 33.86 -1.24
CA VAL A 6 7.80 33.07 -2.32
C VAL A 6 8.90 32.84 -3.36
N SER A 7 9.32 31.59 -3.55
CA SER A 7 10.37 31.26 -4.50
C SER A 7 9.87 31.64 -5.90
N LYS A 8 10.59 32.56 -6.56
CA LYS A 8 10.34 32.84 -7.97
C LYS A 8 10.52 31.53 -8.73
N PHE A 9 9.49 31.08 -9.44
CA PHE A 9 9.54 29.89 -10.28
C PHE A 9 10.67 30.07 -11.30
N ASN A 10 11.82 29.45 -11.04
CA ASN A 10 12.99 29.56 -11.89
C ASN A 10 12.99 28.35 -12.82
N LEU A 11 12.61 28.56 -14.09
CA LEU A 11 12.66 27.52 -15.13
C LEU A 11 14.03 26.80 -15.15
N ARG A 12 15.10 27.52 -14.85
CA ARG A 12 16.45 26.95 -14.79
C ARG A 12 16.59 25.86 -13.72
N GLU A 13 15.86 25.95 -12.62
CA GLU A 13 15.89 24.94 -11.55
C GLU A 13 15.15 23.67 -11.96
N VAL A 14 14.00 23.80 -12.64
CA VAL A 14 13.24 22.69 -13.21
C VAL A 14 14.10 21.86 -14.17
N PHE A 15 14.92 22.52 -14.99
CA PHE A 15 15.83 21.85 -15.94
C PHE A 15 17.19 21.46 -15.34
N SER A 16 17.45 21.71 -14.06
CA SER A 16 18.78 21.45 -13.45
C SER A 16 18.90 20.11 -12.75
N TYR A 17 17.80 19.36 -12.60
CA TYR A 17 17.71 18.13 -11.78
C TYR A 17 18.15 18.33 -10.32
N LYS A 18 18.32 19.58 -9.88
CA LYS A 18 18.72 19.93 -8.52
C LYS A 18 17.51 20.10 -7.60
N VAL A 19 16.73 19.04 -7.44
CA VAL A 19 15.48 19.07 -6.66
C VAL A 19 15.70 19.55 -5.22
N ASN A 20 16.82 19.16 -4.61
CA ASN A 20 17.17 19.50 -3.23
C ASN A 20 18.20 20.64 -3.13
N GLY A 21 18.33 21.44 -4.21
CA GLY A 21 19.27 22.57 -4.26
C GLY A 21 20.74 22.14 -4.25
N ALA A 22 21.55 22.79 -3.40
CA ALA A 22 22.98 22.49 -3.23
C ALA A 22 23.28 21.56 -2.04
N ASN A 23 22.25 21.21 -1.26
CA ASN A 23 22.41 20.38 -0.07
C ASN A 23 22.84 18.95 -0.45
N LEU A 24 23.83 18.42 0.24
CA LEU A 24 24.41 17.09 0.00
C LEU A 24 24.94 16.85 -1.44
N LEU A 25 25.10 17.91 -2.25
CA LEU A 25 25.48 17.80 -3.65
C LEU A 25 27.00 17.77 -3.83
N THR A 26 27.58 16.59 -4.07
CA THR A 26 29.01 16.47 -4.39
C THR A 26 29.31 16.87 -5.84
N LYS A 27 30.59 17.17 -6.13
CA LYS A 27 31.05 17.45 -7.52
C LYS A 27 30.79 16.26 -8.45
N THR A 28 30.98 15.03 -7.97
CA THR A 28 30.73 13.79 -8.73
C THR A 28 29.25 13.59 -8.99
N THR A 29 28.40 13.78 -7.97
CA THR A 29 26.93 13.74 -8.10
C THR A 29 26.45 14.73 -9.14
N LYS A 30 26.96 15.98 -9.11
CA LYS A 30 26.61 17.01 -10.09
C LYS A 30 26.98 16.61 -11.53
N LYS A 31 28.16 16.02 -11.74
CA LYS A 31 28.57 15.52 -13.07
C LYS A 31 27.65 14.40 -13.55
N TRP A 32 27.34 13.43 -12.68
CA TRP A 32 26.44 12.34 -13.00
C TRP A 32 25.04 12.85 -13.38
N LEU A 33 24.45 13.76 -12.58
CA LEU A 33 23.15 14.36 -12.88
C LEU A 33 23.13 15.08 -14.24
N ASN A 34 24.22 15.76 -14.60
CA ASN A 34 24.34 16.41 -15.90
C ASN A 34 24.38 15.40 -17.05
N ILE A 35 25.13 14.30 -16.92
CA ILE A 35 25.20 13.24 -17.94
C ILE A 35 23.83 12.60 -18.13
N THR A 36 23.18 12.24 -17.02
CA THR A 36 21.86 11.62 -17.07
C THR A 36 20.83 12.58 -17.68
N ARG A 37 20.88 13.87 -17.34
CA ARG A 37 20.05 14.89 -17.96
C ARG A 37 20.25 14.99 -19.47
N SER A 38 21.50 15.00 -19.94
CA SER A 38 21.80 15.02 -21.38
C SER A 38 21.23 13.79 -22.08
N ASN A 39 21.29 12.63 -21.43
CA ASN A 39 20.74 11.39 -21.96
C ASN A 39 19.20 11.44 -22.07
N VAL A 40 18.52 11.85 -21.00
CA VAL A 40 17.06 12.05 -21.00
C VAL A 40 16.65 13.09 -22.05
N PHE A 41 17.44 14.16 -22.22
CA PHE A 41 17.20 15.16 -23.26
C PHE A 41 17.22 14.57 -24.66
N ILE A 42 18.27 13.82 -24.99
CA ILE A 42 18.42 13.23 -26.32
C ILE A 42 17.27 12.27 -26.59
N MET A 43 16.90 11.43 -25.62
CA MET A 43 15.77 10.51 -25.75
C MET A 43 14.46 11.27 -26.01
N ALA A 44 14.10 12.22 -25.16
CA ALA A 44 12.88 13.00 -25.31
C ALA A 44 12.86 13.82 -26.62
N PHE A 45 14.03 14.29 -27.06
CA PHE A 45 14.16 15.05 -28.30
C PHE A 45 13.96 14.18 -29.55
N LEU A 46 14.50 12.97 -29.58
CA LEU A 46 14.28 12.03 -30.69
C LEU A 46 12.80 11.64 -30.80
N GLU A 47 12.16 11.35 -29.67
CA GLU A 47 10.71 11.10 -29.61
C GLU A 47 9.92 12.31 -30.12
N SER A 48 10.26 13.51 -29.64
CA SER A 48 9.64 14.76 -30.08
C SER A 48 9.74 14.98 -31.58
N ILE A 49 10.87 14.65 -32.21
CA ILE A 49 11.05 14.80 -33.66
C ILE A 49 10.15 13.83 -34.41
N SER A 50 10.11 12.56 -34.02
CA SER A 50 9.29 11.55 -34.70
C SER A 50 7.79 11.86 -34.60
N TRP A 51 7.32 12.20 -33.40
CA TRP A 51 5.93 12.56 -33.18
C TRP A 51 5.58 13.93 -33.77
N GLY A 52 6.52 14.89 -33.76
CA GLY A 52 6.34 16.16 -34.45
C GLY A 52 6.26 15.99 -35.96
N TYR A 53 7.06 15.08 -36.55
CA TYR A 53 6.96 14.73 -37.96
C TYR A 53 5.61 14.07 -38.29
N LEU A 54 5.12 13.18 -37.43
CA LEU A 54 3.77 12.63 -37.56
C LEU A 54 2.69 13.73 -37.51
N GLY A 55 2.80 14.68 -36.58
CA GLY A 55 1.90 15.84 -36.49
C GLY A 55 1.96 16.77 -37.71
N TRP A 56 3.14 16.88 -38.32
CA TRP A 56 3.34 17.58 -39.58
C TRP A 56 2.65 16.85 -40.75
N LEU A 57 2.56 15.52 -40.73
CA LEU A 57 1.86 14.75 -41.76
C LEU A 57 0.33 14.79 -41.66
N PHE A 58 -0.23 15.07 -40.47
CA PHE A 58 -1.68 15.11 -40.25
C PHE A 58 -2.39 16.35 -40.77
N ALA A 59 -1.66 17.45 -40.99
CA ALA A 59 -2.25 18.71 -41.43
C ALA A 59 -2.16 18.86 -42.95
N ASP A 60 -3.31 18.87 -43.61
CA ASP A 60 -3.40 19.07 -45.05
C ASP A 60 -3.02 20.50 -45.46
N ASP A 61 -3.35 21.50 -44.63
CA ASP A 61 -3.04 22.92 -44.86
C ASP A 61 -1.58 23.26 -44.51
N GLU A 62 -0.84 23.83 -45.46
CA GLU A 62 0.56 24.26 -45.29
C GLU A 62 0.76 25.25 -44.13
N THR A 63 -0.24 26.09 -43.85
CA THR A 63 -0.14 27.13 -42.80
C THR A 63 -0.19 26.54 -41.39
N ILE A 64 -1.03 25.54 -41.17
CA ILE A 64 -1.22 24.90 -39.85
C ILE A 64 -0.21 23.77 -39.64
N ARG A 65 0.38 23.25 -40.73
CA ARG A 65 1.27 22.08 -40.70
C ARG A 65 2.45 22.18 -39.75
N TRP A 66 3.11 23.33 -39.74
CA TRP A 66 4.22 23.58 -38.81
C TRP A 66 3.73 23.67 -37.36
N PHE A 67 2.55 24.27 -37.15
CA PHE A 67 1.97 24.41 -35.82
C PHE A 67 1.55 23.06 -35.23
N THR A 68 0.88 22.19 -35.99
CA THR A 68 0.52 20.83 -35.54
C THR A 68 1.75 19.97 -35.27
N GLY A 69 2.77 20.04 -36.14
CA GLY A 69 4.03 19.34 -35.91
C GLY A 69 4.76 19.79 -34.65
N ILE A 70 4.94 21.11 -34.46
CA ILE A 70 5.62 21.66 -33.28
C ILE A 70 4.84 21.37 -32.00
N SER A 71 3.51 21.54 -32.02
CA SER A 71 2.68 21.31 -30.83
C SER A 71 2.69 19.85 -30.39
N LEU A 72 2.50 18.90 -31.32
CA LEU A 72 2.55 17.47 -31.00
C LEU A 72 3.93 17.05 -30.50
N GLY A 73 4.99 17.54 -31.15
CA GLY A 73 6.37 17.32 -30.71
C GLY A 73 6.60 17.80 -29.28
N LEU A 74 6.21 19.05 -28.96
CA LEU A 74 6.38 19.62 -27.61
C LEU A 74 5.60 18.86 -26.53
N ILE A 75 4.40 18.39 -26.85
CA ILE A 75 3.59 17.58 -25.91
C ILE A 75 4.32 16.28 -25.60
N VAL A 76 4.74 15.54 -26.62
CA VAL A 76 5.45 14.27 -26.44
C VAL A 76 6.79 14.49 -25.75
N PHE A 77 7.55 15.52 -26.13
CA PHE A 77 8.78 15.91 -25.45
C PHE A 77 8.56 16.06 -23.95
N THR A 78 7.53 16.81 -23.56
CA THR A 78 7.23 17.10 -22.16
C THR A 78 6.88 15.83 -21.39
N ILE A 79 6.06 14.95 -21.98
CA ILE A 79 5.66 13.68 -21.36
C ILE A 79 6.87 12.76 -21.17
N VAL A 80 7.64 12.52 -22.23
CA VAL A 80 8.81 11.63 -22.19
C VAL A 80 9.86 12.19 -21.24
N TRP A 81 10.16 13.49 -21.34
CA TRP A 81 11.07 14.18 -20.44
C TRP A 81 10.65 14.03 -18.98
N ALA A 82 9.37 14.26 -18.66
CA ALA A 82 8.87 14.17 -17.30
C ALA A 82 8.98 12.74 -16.74
N LEU A 83 8.54 11.74 -17.52
CA LEU A 83 8.59 10.33 -17.11
C LEU A 83 10.04 9.84 -16.89
N ASP A 84 10.95 10.17 -17.81
CA ASP A 84 12.36 9.78 -17.70
C ASP A 84 13.06 10.51 -16.56
N THR A 85 12.74 11.79 -16.35
CA THR A 85 13.23 12.57 -15.21
C THR A 85 12.76 11.96 -13.88
N MET A 86 11.49 11.56 -13.78
CA MET A 86 10.95 10.91 -12.58
C MET A 86 11.64 9.58 -12.29
N LEU A 87 11.88 8.75 -13.32
CA LEU A 87 12.58 7.47 -13.17
C LEU A 87 14.01 7.66 -12.65
N VAL A 88 14.73 8.62 -13.21
CA VAL A 88 16.12 8.92 -12.83
C VAL A 88 16.20 9.45 -11.41
N LEU A 89 15.28 10.35 -11.03
CA LEU A 89 15.25 11.00 -9.72
C LEU A 89 14.61 10.13 -8.63
N LEU A 90 14.06 8.96 -8.97
CA LEU A 90 13.45 8.07 -7.99
C LEU A 90 14.44 7.71 -6.88
N ASP A 91 14.06 7.94 -5.63
CA ASP A 91 14.89 7.62 -4.47
C ASP A 91 14.94 6.08 -4.25
N ARG A 92 16.06 5.47 -4.63
CA ARG A 92 16.32 4.04 -4.38
C ARG A 92 16.62 3.75 -2.92
N GLY A 93 17.16 4.73 -2.19
CA GLY A 93 17.60 4.57 -0.82
C GLY A 93 16.48 4.75 0.20
N LYS A 94 15.28 5.15 -0.22
CA LYS A 94 14.16 5.48 0.68
C LYS A 94 13.93 4.44 1.77
N THR A 95 13.70 3.18 1.38
CA THR A 95 13.46 2.09 2.35
C THR A 95 14.64 1.90 3.29
N PHE A 96 15.87 1.88 2.77
CA PHE A 96 17.09 1.72 3.55
C PHE A 96 17.30 2.86 4.56
N TYR A 97 17.17 4.12 4.14
CA TYR A 97 17.38 5.27 5.04
C TYR A 97 16.22 5.46 6.00
N ASP A 98 14.97 5.21 5.59
CA ASP A 98 13.81 5.30 6.48
C ASP A 98 13.93 4.26 7.61
N GLU A 99 14.33 3.03 7.29
CA GLU A 99 14.59 1.99 8.29
C GLU A 99 15.72 2.40 9.25
N LYS A 100 16.87 2.84 8.73
CA LYS A 100 18.04 3.16 9.58
C LYS A 100 17.88 4.44 10.40
N ILE A 101 17.25 5.48 9.85
CA ILE A 101 17.11 6.79 10.50
C ILE A 101 15.87 6.82 11.41
N TYR A 102 14.74 6.32 10.93
CA TYR A 102 13.46 6.42 11.63
C TYR A 102 13.05 5.16 12.37
N GLN A 103 13.72 4.01 12.14
CA GLN A 103 13.34 2.71 12.73
C GLN A 103 11.89 2.33 12.43
N MET A 104 11.39 2.66 11.24
CA MET A 104 10.05 2.23 10.83
C MET A 104 10.05 0.72 10.61
N GLU A 105 9.20 -0.01 11.34
CA GLU A 105 8.98 -1.44 11.14
C GLU A 105 8.43 -1.70 9.74
N GLU A 106 8.93 -2.76 9.11
CA GLU A 106 8.59 -3.18 7.76
C GLU A 106 7.07 -3.48 7.69
N LYS A 107 6.34 -2.77 6.82
CA LYS A 107 4.90 -3.03 6.63
C LYS A 107 4.72 -4.37 5.89
N GLU A 108 3.94 -5.27 6.50
CA GLU A 108 3.61 -6.61 6.02
C GLU A 108 3.22 -6.69 4.53
N GLU A 109 3.66 -7.80 3.93
CA GLU A 109 3.53 -8.13 2.52
C GLU A 109 2.08 -8.30 2.04
N VAL A 110 1.69 -7.56 1.01
CA VAL A 110 0.55 -7.92 0.17
C VAL A 110 1.07 -8.66 -1.06
N VAL A 111 1.06 -10.00 -1.00
CA VAL A 111 1.35 -10.88 -2.13
C VAL A 111 0.18 -10.81 -3.12
N LYS A 112 0.38 -10.19 -4.29
CA LYS A 112 -0.61 -10.20 -5.37
C LYS A 112 -0.36 -11.39 -6.30
N ASN A 113 -1.24 -12.39 -6.22
CA ASN A 113 -1.23 -13.57 -7.08
C ASN A 113 -1.65 -13.23 -8.52
N GLY A 114 -0.72 -13.32 -9.46
CA GLY A 114 -0.97 -13.20 -10.90
C GLY A 114 0.32 -13.38 -11.72
N GLN A 115 0.21 -13.68 -13.03
CA GLN A 115 1.38 -13.79 -13.91
C GLN A 115 2.22 -12.50 -13.94
N PHE A 116 1.55 -11.34 -13.80
CA PHE A 116 2.19 -10.03 -13.65
C PHE A 116 2.96 -9.88 -12.32
N GLY A 117 2.50 -10.55 -11.26
CA GLY A 117 3.15 -10.58 -9.95
C GLY A 117 4.50 -11.30 -9.98
N LYS A 118 4.60 -12.40 -10.72
CA LYS A 118 5.86 -13.18 -10.85
C LYS A 118 6.97 -12.41 -11.57
N MET A 119 6.63 -11.62 -12.60
CA MET A 119 7.61 -10.78 -13.31
C MET A 119 8.06 -9.59 -12.44
N LEU A 120 7.12 -8.97 -11.72
CA LEU A 120 7.45 -7.93 -10.73
C LEU A 120 8.30 -8.47 -9.58
N GLU A 121 8.07 -9.71 -9.15
CA GLU A 121 8.85 -10.40 -8.12
C GLU A 121 10.29 -10.65 -8.58
N TYR A 122 10.47 -11.08 -9.83
CA TYR A 122 11.81 -11.27 -10.42
C TYR A 122 12.59 -9.95 -10.52
N LEU A 123 11.93 -8.87 -10.96
CA LEU A 123 12.55 -7.55 -11.01
C LEU A 123 12.77 -6.95 -9.61
N SER A 124 11.89 -7.21 -8.64
CA SER A 124 12.06 -6.74 -7.26
C SER A 124 13.21 -7.44 -6.55
N LYS A 125 13.50 -8.72 -6.85
CA LYS A 125 14.69 -9.43 -6.34
C LYS A 125 16.01 -8.79 -6.80
N VAL A 126 16.00 -8.05 -7.92
CA VAL A 126 17.17 -7.35 -8.44
C VAL A 126 17.28 -5.92 -7.88
N THR A 127 16.19 -5.34 -7.37
CA THR A 127 16.11 -3.90 -7.11
C THR A 127 15.77 -3.48 -5.68
N ASP A 128 15.51 -4.40 -4.75
CA ASP A 128 15.15 -4.20 -3.33
C ASP A 128 13.98 -3.22 -3.08
N ASN A 129 13.31 -2.73 -4.14
CA ASN A 129 12.28 -1.70 -4.05
C ASN A 129 11.20 -1.92 -5.11
N LYS A 130 9.98 -2.28 -4.66
CA LYS A 130 8.81 -2.56 -5.52
C LYS A 130 8.38 -1.33 -6.34
N VAL A 131 8.64 -0.11 -5.86
CA VAL A 131 8.34 1.12 -6.61
C VAL A 131 9.32 1.27 -7.79
N LEU A 132 10.58 0.91 -7.60
CA LEU A 132 11.58 0.92 -8.66
C LEU A 132 11.27 -0.16 -9.71
N SER A 133 10.91 -1.37 -9.30
CA SER A 133 10.57 -2.44 -10.25
C SER A 133 9.33 -2.10 -11.08
N ALA A 134 8.30 -1.50 -10.47
CA ALA A 134 7.15 -0.99 -11.20
C ALA A 134 7.51 0.13 -12.18
N ALA A 135 8.29 1.12 -11.75
CA ALA A 135 8.71 2.24 -12.60
C ALA A 135 9.57 1.79 -13.80
N VAL A 136 10.54 0.89 -13.56
CA VAL A 136 11.37 0.31 -14.61
C VAL A 136 10.53 -0.52 -15.59
N LEU A 137 9.59 -1.33 -15.11
CA LEU A 137 8.72 -2.14 -15.96
C LEU A 137 7.79 -1.26 -16.83
N THR A 138 7.12 -0.28 -16.23
CA THR A 138 6.29 0.67 -16.97
C THR A 138 7.10 1.39 -18.04
N ARG A 139 8.34 1.79 -17.72
CA ARG A 139 9.19 2.45 -18.70
C ARG A 139 9.69 1.52 -19.79
N THR A 140 10.06 0.28 -19.48
CA THR A 140 10.45 -0.73 -20.49
C THR A 140 9.32 -1.00 -21.47
N LEU A 141 8.07 -1.09 -20.99
CA LEU A 141 6.90 -1.20 -21.85
C LEU A 141 6.74 0.04 -22.75
N LEU A 142 6.89 1.23 -22.20
CA LEU A 142 6.81 2.48 -22.97
C LEU A 142 7.95 2.58 -24.00
N ALA A 143 9.17 2.18 -23.64
CA ALA A 143 10.31 2.13 -24.56
C ALA A 143 10.09 1.11 -25.68
N GLY A 144 9.52 -0.06 -25.37
CA GLY A 144 9.09 -1.04 -26.38
C GLY A 144 8.04 -0.47 -27.33
N GLY A 145 7.05 0.26 -26.80
CA GLY A 145 6.07 1.00 -27.60
C GLY A 145 6.72 2.06 -28.49
N SER A 146 7.66 2.85 -27.96
CA SER A 146 8.48 3.80 -28.71
C SER A 146 9.20 3.15 -29.88
N LEU A 147 9.89 2.03 -29.65
CA LEU A 147 10.60 1.34 -30.74
C LEU A 147 9.66 0.94 -31.87
N PHE A 148 8.44 0.53 -31.54
CA PHE A 148 7.43 0.14 -32.52
C PHE A 148 6.84 1.32 -33.29
N PHE A 149 6.55 2.45 -32.63
CA PHE A 149 5.91 3.60 -33.27
C PHE A 149 6.90 4.64 -33.80
N THR A 150 7.92 4.99 -33.03
CA THR A 150 8.85 6.09 -33.28
C THR A 150 9.84 5.75 -34.39
N ALA A 151 10.34 4.51 -34.44
CA ALA A 151 11.38 4.15 -35.41
C ALA A 151 10.90 4.20 -36.88
N PRO A 152 9.69 3.71 -37.23
CA PRO A 152 9.17 3.87 -38.59
C PRO A 152 9.08 5.34 -39.01
N TYR A 153 8.56 6.22 -38.15
CA TYR A 153 8.41 7.64 -38.50
C TYR A 153 9.75 8.37 -38.63
N LEU A 154 10.73 8.05 -37.78
CA LEU A 154 12.07 8.62 -37.92
C LEU A 154 12.75 8.12 -39.20
N THR A 155 12.51 6.87 -39.59
CA THR A 155 12.99 6.31 -40.87
C THR A 155 12.37 7.05 -42.05
N GLN A 156 11.05 7.26 -42.03
CA GLN A 156 10.35 8.04 -43.06
C GLN A 156 10.86 9.49 -43.14
N LEU A 157 11.25 10.09 -42.01
CA LEU A 157 11.85 11.42 -41.99
C LEU A 157 13.23 11.43 -42.65
N VAL A 158 14.07 10.42 -42.42
CA VAL A 158 15.38 10.26 -43.09
C VAL A 158 15.20 10.16 -44.61
N PHE A 159 14.20 9.40 -45.07
CA PHE A 159 13.90 9.23 -46.51
C PHE A 159 12.93 10.27 -47.08
N ASN A 160 12.66 11.37 -46.37
CA ASN A 160 11.67 12.36 -46.79
C ASN A 160 11.94 12.91 -48.21
N LYS A 161 13.21 13.08 -48.58
CA LYS A 161 13.61 13.52 -49.93
C LYS A 161 13.21 12.51 -51.01
N ASP A 162 13.51 11.24 -50.80
CA ASP A 162 13.23 10.18 -51.78
C ASP A 162 11.73 9.94 -51.91
N ILE A 163 10.99 10.04 -50.81
CA ILE A 163 9.52 10.01 -50.81
C ILE A 163 8.95 11.17 -51.63
N ASN A 164 9.43 12.39 -51.42
CA ASN A 164 8.97 13.56 -52.19
C ASN A 164 9.27 13.39 -53.68
N LEU A 165 10.48 12.92 -54.03
CA LEU A 165 10.85 12.65 -55.42
C LEU A 165 9.98 11.58 -56.07
N ALA A 166 9.60 10.52 -55.34
CA ALA A 166 8.72 9.49 -55.85
C ALA A 166 7.29 10.03 -56.10
N ILE A 167 6.76 10.86 -55.20
CA ILE A 167 5.46 11.53 -55.38
C ILE A 167 5.49 12.48 -56.58
N GLU A 168 6.57 13.26 -56.74
CA GLU A 168 6.76 14.16 -57.89
C GLU A 168 6.87 13.39 -59.21
N LYS A 169 7.59 12.26 -59.22
CA LYS A 169 7.69 11.38 -60.40
C LYS A 169 6.32 10.80 -60.79
N GLN A 170 5.53 10.35 -59.82
CA GLN A 170 4.18 9.84 -60.09
C GLN A 170 3.24 10.95 -60.58
N SER A 171 3.30 12.12 -59.95
CA SER A 171 2.52 13.30 -60.34
C SER A 171 2.81 13.74 -61.76
N SER A 172 4.10 13.85 -62.10
CA SER A 172 4.53 14.24 -63.45
C SER A 172 4.14 13.22 -64.52
N ALA A 173 4.19 11.92 -64.21
CA ALA A 173 3.71 10.86 -65.11
C ALA A 173 2.19 10.97 -65.38
N ILE A 174 1.38 11.21 -64.33
CA ILE A 174 -0.07 11.40 -64.45
C ILE A 174 -0.39 12.64 -65.30
N ILE A 175 0.30 13.77 -65.04
CA ILE A 175 0.14 15.02 -65.78
C ILE A 175 0.49 14.81 -67.25
N SER A 176 1.64 14.19 -67.53
CA SER A 176 2.10 13.91 -68.89
C SER A 176 1.11 13.02 -69.65
N ASN A 177 0.67 11.91 -69.03
CA ASN A 177 -0.27 10.98 -69.66
C ASN A 177 -1.60 11.65 -70.02
N LYS A 178 -2.13 12.51 -69.15
CA LYS A 178 -3.35 13.26 -69.50
C LYS A 178 -3.10 14.28 -70.58
N ARG A 179 -2.01 15.05 -70.50
CA ARG A 179 -1.64 16.03 -71.53
C ARG A 179 -1.60 15.38 -72.92
N THR A 180 -0.96 14.22 -73.04
CA THR A 180 -0.94 13.42 -74.27
C THR A 180 -2.33 12.92 -74.67
N SER A 181 -3.19 12.54 -73.72
CA SER A 181 -4.59 12.15 -74.02
C SER A 181 -5.43 13.31 -74.57
N ILE A 182 -5.22 14.53 -74.07
CA ILE A 182 -5.88 15.75 -74.57
C ILE A 182 -5.41 16.02 -76.01
N GLU A 183 -4.09 15.98 -76.24
CA GLU A 183 -3.49 16.14 -77.57
C GLU A 183 -4.04 15.11 -78.55
N PHE A 184 -4.03 13.83 -78.19
CA PHE A 184 -4.51 12.75 -79.05
C PHE A 184 -5.99 12.92 -79.45
N LYS A 185 -6.86 13.27 -78.50
CA LYS A 185 -8.29 13.51 -78.78
C LYS A 185 -8.50 14.71 -79.71
N ALA A 186 -7.74 15.79 -79.51
CA ALA A 186 -7.80 16.96 -80.36
C ALA A 186 -7.26 16.66 -81.77
N ASP A 187 -6.12 15.97 -81.86
CA ASP A 187 -5.48 15.61 -83.12
C ASP A 187 -6.32 14.63 -83.95
N ALA A 188 -7.04 13.70 -83.31
CA ALA A 188 -7.99 12.84 -84.01
C ALA A 188 -9.10 13.65 -84.71
N LYS A 189 -9.69 14.66 -84.03
CA LYS A 189 -10.70 15.55 -84.62
C LYS A 189 -10.11 16.43 -85.72
N ILE A 190 -8.94 17.03 -85.47
CA ILE A 190 -8.23 17.88 -86.44
C ILE A 190 -7.90 17.09 -87.70
N ASN A 191 -7.41 15.85 -87.57
CA ASN A 191 -7.08 14.99 -88.70
C ASN A 191 -8.32 14.56 -89.48
N HIS A 192 -9.44 14.31 -88.79
CA HIS A 192 -10.71 14.03 -89.45
C HIS A 192 -11.16 15.21 -90.32
N VAL A 193 -11.23 16.42 -89.74
CA VAL A 193 -11.63 17.63 -90.49
C VAL A 193 -10.63 17.98 -91.58
N ARG A 194 -9.33 17.77 -91.37
CA ARG A 194 -8.29 17.96 -92.40
C ARG A 194 -8.50 17.02 -93.58
N LYS A 195 -8.80 15.74 -93.35
CA LYS A 195 -9.14 14.78 -94.43
C LYS A 195 -10.38 15.21 -95.20
N GLU A 196 -11.41 15.71 -94.51
CA GLU A 196 -12.62 16.23 -95.17
C GLU A 196 -12.33 17.50 -95.99
N LEU A 197 -11.46 18.39 -95.48
CA LEU A 197 -11.01 19.59 -96.19
C LEU A 197 -10.22 19.22 -97.45
N ASP A 198 -9.30 18.26 -97.35
CA ASP A 198 -8.52 17.76 -98.48
C ASP A 198 -9.42 17.09 -99.53
N SER A 199 -10.40 16.31 -99.06
CA SER A 199 -11.42 15.69 -99.93
C SER A 199 -12.25 16.74 -100.67
N ALA A 200 -12.75 17.76 -99.95
CA ALA A 200 -13.48 18.88 -100.54
C ALA A 200 -12.62 19.69 -101.52
N SER A 201 -11.33 19.89 -101.22
CA SER A 201 -10.40 20.56 -102.13
C SER A 201 -10.16 19.75 -103.40
N ASN A 202 -10.07 18.42 -103.30
CA ASN A 202 -9.93 17.53 -104.45
C ASN A 202 -11.22 17.46 -105.29
N GLU A 203 -12.40 17.48 -104.66
CA GLU A 203 -13.70 17.57 -105.33
C GLU A 203 -13.83 18.88 -106.12
N GLU A 204 -13.43 20.01 -105.53
CA GLU A 204 -13.43 21.32 -106.16
C GLU A 204 -12.56 21.34 -107.43
N ILE A 205 -11.33 20.81 -107.35
CA ILE A 205 -10.40 20.72 -108.48
C ILE A 205 -11.00 19.87 -109.61
N LYS A 206 -11.62 18.73 -109.28
CA LYS A 206 -12.26 17.85 -110.27
C LYS A 206 -13.47 18.50 -110.93
N GLU A 207 -14.31 19.18 -110.16
CA GLU A 207 -15.49 19.90 -110.67
C GLU A 207 -15.08 21.05 -111.61
N ILE A 208 -14.13 21.90 -111.20
CA ILE A 208 -13.62 23.00 -112.05
C ILE A 208 -12.95 22.46 -113.32
N GLY A 209 -12.22 21.34 -113.22
CA GLY A 209 -11.57 20.66 -114.35
C GLY A 209 -12.51 19.93 -115.31
N GLY A 210 -13.82 19.84 -115.00
CA GLY A 210 -14.84 19.18 -115.82
C GLY A 210 -14.91 17.65 -115.64
N ALA A 211 -14.21 17.09 -114.66
CA ALA A 211 -14.23 15.67 -114.30
C ALA A 211 -15.11 15.37 -113.08
N GLY A 212 -15.83 16.37 -112.56
CA GLY A 212 -16.75 16.24 -111.43
C GLY A 212 -18.17 15.86 -111.82
N ILE A 213 -19.11 16.03 -110.89
CA ILE A 213 -20.50 15.52 -110.99
C ILE A 213 -21.25 16.17 -112.15
N THR A 214 -21.06 17.48 -112.39
CA THR A 214 -21.76 18.18 -113.47
C THR A 214 -21.12 17.98 -114.85
N ARG A 215 -19.89 17.45 -114.91
CA ARG A 215 -19.06 17.31 -116.12
C ARG A 215 -18.89 18.61 -116.95
N ARG A 216 -19.17 19.77 -116.35
CA ARG A 216 -19.02 21.09 -116.98
C ARG A 216 -17.73 21.72 -116.47
N LYS A 217 -16.96 22.32 -117.38
CA LYS A 217 -15.74 23.06 -117.01
C LYS A 217 -16.09 24.46 -116.49
N GLY A 218 -15.41 24.89 -115.43
CA GLY A 218 -15.53 26.25 -114.87
C GLY A 218 -16.29 26.33 -113.54
N LYS A 219 -16.44 27.56 -113.03
CA LYS A 219 -17.06 27.84 -111.72
C LYS A 219 -18.59 27.91 -111.80
N GLY A 220 -19.24 26.76 -111.88
CA GLY A 220 -20.71 26.64 -111.77
C GLY A 220 -21.24 26.77 -110.34
N GLU A 221 -22.56 26.68 -110.15
CA GLU A 221 -23.21 26.71 -108.83
C GLU A 221 -22.74 25.59 -107.90
N THR A 222 -22.49 24.39 -108.44
CA THR A 222 -21.93 23.25 -107.71
C THR A 222 -20.50 23.50 -107.23
N ALA A 223 -19.65 24.11 -108.06
CA ALA A 223 -18.30 24.50 -107.67
C ALA A 223 -18.32 25.56 -106.55
N LYS A 224 -19.24 26.52 -106.60
CA LYS A 224 -19.44 27.52 -105.52
C LYS A 224 -19.90 26.87 -104.22
N ALA A 225 -20.80 25.90 -104.27
CA ALA A 225 -21.23 25.15 -103.09
C ALA A 225 -20.08 24.33 -102.45
N ILE A 226 -19.18 23.76 -103.26
CA ILE A 226 -17.98 23.07 -102.77
C ILE A 226 -16.97 24.07 -102.17
N GLU A 227 -16.80 25.25 -102.78
CA GLU A 227 -15.96 26.34 -102.28
C GLU A 227 -16.44 26.83 -100.89
N GLU A 228 -17.76 26.97 -100.70
CA GLU A 228 -18.37 27.29 -99.41
C GLU A 228 -18.17 26.16 -98.37
N LYS A 229 -18.33 24.89 -98.77
CA LYS A 229 -18.07 23.73 -97.91
C LYS A 229 -16.61 23.70 -97.45
N LYS A 230 -15.67 23.96 -98.35
CA LYS A 230 -14.23 24.05 -98.07
C LYS A 230 -13.92 25.19 -97.10
N LYS A 231 -14.49 26.38 -97.33
CA LYS A 231 -14.35 27.54 -96.42
C LYS A 231 -14.87 27.23 -95.02
N THR A 232 -16.02 26.56 -94.94
CA THR A 232 -16.61 26.13 -93.67
C THR A 232 -15.70 25.15 -92.93
N LYS A 233 -15.15 24.16 -93.64
CA LYS A 233 -14.21 23.17 -93.06
C LYS A 233 -12.87 23.79 -92.67
N ALA A 234 -12.38 24.80 -93.40
CA ALA A 234 -11.17 25.54 -93.04
C ALA A 234 -11.38 26.37 -91.77
N ASN A 235 -12.54 27.01 -91.62
CA ASN A 235 -12.90 27.72 -90.39
C ASN A 235 -13.06 26.76 -89.20
N GLU A 236 -13.68 25.60 -89.42
CA GLU A 236 -13.80 24.53 -88.42
C GLU A 236 -12.41 24.03 -87.98
N LEU A 237 -11.48 23.82 -88.92
CA LEU A 237 -10.11 23.44 -88.63
C LEU A 237 -9.37 24.49 -87.79
N ASN A 238 -9.48 25.76 -88.16
CA ASN A 238 -8.88 26.87 -87.40
C ASN A 238 -9.47 26.99 -85.99
N HIS A 239 -10.78 26.78 -85.85
CA HIS A 239 -11.44 26.73 -84.56
C HIS A 239 -10.90 25.59 -83.68
N LEU A 240 -10.80 24.37 -84.22
CA LEU A 240 -10.26 23.21 -83.50
C LEU A 240 -8.79 23.37 -83.10
N LEU A 241 -7.96 23.99 -83.95
CA LEU A 241 -6.58 24.30 -83.61
C LEU A 241 -6.49 25.28 -82.43
N LYS A 242 -7.32 26.33 -82.44
CA LYS A 242 -7.38 27.31 -81.34
C LYS A 242 -7.95 26.70 -80.06
N GLU A 243 -8.95 25.83 -80.17
CA GLU A 243 -9.52 25.09 -79.04
C GLU A 243 -8.50 24.16 -78.39
N LYS A 244 -7.70 23.43 -79.20
CA LYS A 244 -6.59 22.60 -78.72
C LYS A 244 -5.58 23.46 -77.94
N GLU A 245 -5.12 24.56 -78.54
CA GLU A 245 -4.12 25.43 -77.91
C GLU A 245 -4.62 26.02 -76.59
N ASN A 246 -5.87 26.51 -76.56
CA ASN A 246 -6.49 27.04 -75.35
C ASN A 246 -6.64 25.97 -74.27
N SER A 247 -7.04 24.75 -74.64
CA SER A 247 -7.20 23.63 -73.71
C SER A 247 -5.86 23.23 -73.08
N LEU A 248 -4.78 23.19 -73.86
CA LEU A 248 -3.45 22.87 -73.36
C LEU A 248 -2.88 24.00 -72.49
N LYS A 249 -3.04 25.26 -72.91
CA LYS A 249 -2.61 26.42 -72.08
C LYS A 249 -3.34 26.46 -70.75
N ASP A 250 -4.65 26.25 -70.75
CA ASP A 250 -5.46 26.18 -69.54
C ASP A 250 -4.98 25.04 -68.63
N PHE A 251 -4.80 23.84 -69.18
CA PHE A 251 -4.27 22.69 -68.44
C PHE A 251 -2.88 22.97 -67.83
N ASP A 252 -1.93 23.45 -68.65
CA ASP A 252 -0.55 23.73 -68.23
C ASP A 252 -0.50 24.87 -67.19
N SER A 253 -1.39 25.86 -67.29
CA SER A 253 -1.50 26.95 -66.30
C SER A 253 -1.96 26.44 -64.93
N LEU A 254 -2.96 25.55 -64.89
CA LEU A 254 -3.45 24.96 -63.64
C LEU A 254 -2.39 24.05 -62.99
N VAL A 255 -1.59 23.35 -63.79
CA VAL A 255 -0.45 22.55 -63.32
C VAL A 255 0.62 23.45 -62.70
N LYS A 256 0.99 24.53 -63.39
CA LYS A 256 2.01 25.49 -62.92
C LYS A 256 1.60 26.18 -61.62
N ASP A 257 0.32 26.55 -61.51
CA ASP A 257 -0.24 27.22 -60.32
C ASP A 257 -0.54 26.25 -59.16
N LYS A 258 -0.25 24.95 -59.31
CA LYS A 258 -0.55 23.88 -58.33
C LYS A 258 -2.02 23.82 -57.90
N LYS A 259 -2.95 24.22 -58.77
CA LYS A 259 -4.41 24.19 -58.51
C LYS A 259 -4.99 22.80 -58.75
N TYR A 260 -4.54 21.82 -57.97
CA TYR A 260 -4.86 20.41 -58.15
C TYR A 260 -6.36 20.10 -57.98
N SER A 261 -7.10 20.87 -57.16
CA SER A 261 -8.56 20.73 -57.04
C SER A 261 -9.28 21.03 -58.35
N ASP A 262 -8.80 22.02 -59.10
CA ASP A 262 -9.43 22.48 -60.33
C ASP A 262 -9.08 21.54 -61.48
N LEU A 263 -7.88 20.96 -61.47
CA LEU A 263 -7.49 19.86 -62.36
C LEU A 263 -8.36 18.61 -62.14
N ALA A 264 -8.67 18.28 -60.87
CA ALA A 264 -9.57 17.18 -60.56
C ALA A 264 -10.99 17.44 -61.06
N LYS A 265 -11.54 18.64 -60.83
CA LYS A 265 -12.90 19.01 -61.27
C LYS A 265 -13.04 19.06 -62.79
N LYS A 266 -12.09 19.69 -63.48
CA LYS A 266 -12.20 19.97 -64.93
C LYS A 266 -11.73 18.80 -65.80
N TRP A 267 -10.70 18.08 -65.36
CA TRP A 267 -10.03 17.05 -66.17
C TRP A 267 -10.11 15.64 -65.56
N GLY A 268 -10.71 15.49 -64.36
CA GLY A 268 -10.90 14.21 -63.69
C GLY A 268 -9.59 13.56 -63.21
N ILE A 269 -8.55 14.37 -62.95
CA ILE A 269 -7.24 13.87 -62.54
C ILE A 269 -7.06 14.13 -61.06
N ASN A 270 -6.80 13.07 -60.29
CA ASN A 270 -6.35 13.22 -58.91
C ASN A 270 -4.82 13.16 -58.87
N ILE A 271 -4.18 14.30 -58.58
CA ILE A 271 -2.72 14.38 -58.46
C ILE A 271 -2.36 14.06 -57.01
N PRO A 272 -1.50 13.06 -56.75
CA PRO A 272 -1.13 12.70 -55.39
C PRO A 272 -0.47 13.90 -54.71
N GLN A 273 -1.06 14.34 -53.60
CA GLN A 273 -0.53 15.43 -52.79
C GLN A 273 0.41 14.89 -51.72
N ASN A 274 1.22 15.78 -51.14
CA ASN A 274 2.12 15.43 -50.04
C ASN A 274 1.35 15.33 -48.71
N SER A 275 0.48 14.30 -48.61
CA SER A 275 -0.36 13.97 -47.46
C SER A 275 -0.02 12.58 -46.91
N MET A 276 -0.43 12.28 -45.68
CA MET A 276 -0.15 10.99 -45.03
C MET A 276 -0.64 9.78 -45.84
N VAL A 277 -1.85 9.86 -46.42
CA VAL A 277 -2.45 8.77 -47.18
C VAL A 277 -1.69 8.50 -48.48
N GLU A 278 -1.35 9.54 -49.23
CA GLU A 278 -0.61 9.38 -50.48
C GLU A 278 0.85 8.99 -50.24
N ARG A 279 1.47 9.53 -49.18
CA ARG A 279 2.77 9.04 -48.73
C ARG A 279 2.71 7.55 -48.45
N SER A 280 1.75 7.04 -47.68
CA SER A 280 1.68 5.60 -47.37
C SER A 280 1.60 4.70 -48.61
N LYS A 281 0.96 5.17 -49.70
CA LYS A 281 0.88 4.43 -50.96
C LYS A 281 2.23 4.37 -51.70
N VAL A 282 3.02 5.43 -51.59
CA VAL A 282 4.34 5.54 -52.24
C VAL A 282 5.46 5.00 -51.33
N ILE A 283 5.24 4.98 -50.01
CA ILE A 283 6.24 4.60 -49.02
C ILE A 283 6.49 3.11 -49.00
N ASN A 284 5.46 2.28 -49.19
CA ASN A 284 5.60 0.82 -49.10
C ASN A 284 6.70 0.29 -50.04
N PRO A 285 6.73 0.61 -51.34
CA PRO A 285 7.81 0.13 -52.21
C PRO A 285 9.19 0.73 -51.90
N ILE A 286 9.27 1.90 -51.23
CA ILE A 286 10.55 2.51 -50.81
C ILE A 286 11.04 1.88 -49.50
N LEU A 287 10.15 1.62 -48.55
CA LEU A 287 10.47 1.01 -47.26
C LEU A 287 10.72 -0.51 -47.37
N GLU A 288 10.17 -1.16 -48.40
CA GLU A 288 10.50 -2.55 -48.74
C GLU A 288 11.92 -2.72 -49.32
N THR A 289 12.64 -1.62 -49.59
CA THR A 289 14.05 -1.70 -49.99
C THR A 289 14.95 -2.13 -48.83
N SER A 290 15.99 -2.90 -49.13
CA SER A 290 16.94 -3.39 -48.11
C SER A 290 17.68 -2.27 -47.36
N GLU A 291 17.76 -1.07 -47.93
CA GLU A 291 18.42 0.09 -47.33
C GLU A 291 17.54 0.75 -46.27
N ALA A 292 16.23 0.90 -46.55
CA ALA A 292 15.29 1.46 -45.59
C ALA A 292 15.13 0.57 -44.36
N ALA A 293 15.07 -0.76 -44.54
CA ALA A 293 15.05 -1.71 -43.43
C ALA A 293 16.31 -1.63 -42.55
N ARG A 294 17.49 -1.41 -43.14
CA ARG A 294 18.74 -1.21 -42.39
C ARG A 294 18.74 0.10 -41.61
N ALA A 295 18.22 1.18 -42.21
CA ALA A 295 18.10 2.46 -41.54
C ALA A 295 17.13 2.38 -40.34
N GLU A 296 15.99 1.71 -40.51
CA GLU A 296 15.03 1.47 -39.43
C GLU A 296 15.69 0.67 -38.29
N MET A 297 16.36 -0.43 -38.60
CA MET A 297 17.08 -1.23 -37.61
C MET A 297 18.16 -0.40 -36.88
N THR A 298 18.86 0.49 -37.60
CA THR A 298 19.87 1.38 -37.01
C THR A 298 19.23 2.38 -36.04
N ILE A 299 18.08 2.95 -36.40
CA ILE A 299 17.31 3.84 -35.54
C ILE A 299 16.80 3.09 -34.30
N GLN A 300 16.24 1.90 -34.47
CA GLN A 300 15.79 1.05 -33.36
C GLN A 300 16.96 0.73 -32.42
N ALA A 301 18.13 0.36 -32.97
CA ALA A 301 19.32 0.08 -32.18
C ALA A 301 19.81 1.32 -31.42
N LEU A 302 19.79 2.50 -32.05
CA LEU A 302 20.15 3.76 -31.40
C LEU A 302 19.20 4.10 -30.23
N LEU A 303 17.88 4.03 -30.45
CA LEU A 303 16.88 4.28 -29.41
C LEU A 303 17.02 3.28 -28.25
N LEU A 304 17.22 2.00 -28.58
CA LEU A 304 17.44 0.95 -27.60
C LEU A 304 18.74 1.21 -26.80
N PHE A 305 19.81 1.62 -27.47
CA PHE A 305 21.09 1.92 -26.80
C PHE A 305 20.96 3.11 -25.83
N ILE A 306 20.29 4.18 -26.25
CA ILE A 306 20.00 5.34 -25.38
C ILE A 306 19.17 4.89 -24.18
N PHE A 307 18.11 4.10 -24.40
CA PHE A 307 17.29 3.58 -23.31
C PHE A 307 18.07 2.68 -22.34
N ILE A 308 18.86 1.73 -22.85
CA ILE A 308 19.72 0.86 -22.02
C ILE A 308 20.74 1.70 -21.25
N SER A 309 21.31 2.74 -21.86
CA SER A 309 22.26 3.61 -21.17
C SER A 309 21.63 4.39 -20.01
N LEU A 310 20.35 4.79 -20.11
CA LEU A 310 19.60 5.37 -18.99
C LEU A 310 19.40 4.35 -17.85
N LEU A 311 19.04 3.11 -18.19
CA LEU A 311 18.91 2.04 -17.20
C LEU A 311 20.24 1.75 -16.51
N LEU A 312 21.33 1.65 -17.27
CA LEU A 312 22.68 1.42 -16.73
C LEU A 312 23.09 2.56 -15.79
N LEU A 313 22.85 3.82 -16.17
CA LEU A 313 23.12 4.95 -15.29
C LEU A 313 22.37 4.80 -13.96
N LYS A 314 21.07 4.43 -14.00
CA LYS A 314 20.26 4.27 -12.78
C LYS A 314 20.64 3.04 -11.94
N ILE A 315 21.04 1.94 -12.58
CA ILE A 315 21.51 0.73 -11.90
C ILE A 315 22.84 1.01 -11.17
N TYR A 316 23.79 1.64 -11.86
CA TYR A 316 25.10 2.02 -11.35
C TYR A 316 25.12 3.42 -10.73
N GLU A 317 24.04 3.79 -10.05
CA GLU A 317 23.94 5.06 -9.34
C GLU A 317 25.01 5.14 -8.22
N PRO A 318 25.95 6.10 -8.27
CA PRO A 318 27.01 6.20 -7.29
C PRO A 318 26.44 6.63 -5.92
N ARG A 319 27.10 6.22 -4.83
CA ARG A 319 26.68 6.50 -3.44
C ARG A 319 26.31 7.98 -3.20
N GLY A 320 27.08 8.91 -3.78
CA GLY A 320 26.82 10.35 -3.64
C GLY A 320 25.53 10.84 -4.32
N VAL A 321 25.03 10.15 -5.35
CA VAL A 321 23.71 10.46 -5.95
C VAL A 321 22.60 9.93 -5.06
N ARG A 322 22.79 8.73 -4.48
CA ARG A 322 21.83 8.14 -3.55
C ARG A 322 21.62 8.98 -2.30
N ILE A 323 22.71 9.50 -1.72
CA ILE A 323 22.67 10.44 -0.59
C ILE A 323 21.90 11.70 -0.98
N TYR A 324 22.18 12.24 -2.17
CA TYR A 324 21.58 13.49 -2.64
C TYR A 324 20.08 13.36 -2.95
N LEU A 325 19.66 12.25 -3.56
CA LEU A 325 18.25 11.98 -3.88
C LEU A 325 17.44 11.51 -2.67
N SER A 326 18.09 11.10 -1.58
CA SER A 326 17.40 10.63 -0.38
C SER A 326 16.60 11.74 0.30
N GLU A 327 15.28 11.59 0.34
CA GLU A 327 14.39 12.54 1.01
C GLU A 327 14.67 12.59 2.53
N ALA A 328 14.83 11.42 3.15
CA ALA A 328 15.11 11.28 4.57
C ALA A 328 16.43 11.97 4.99
N LEU A 329 17.49 11.79 4.19
CA LEU A 329 18.77 12.45 4.45
C LEU A 329 18.70 13.95 4.20
N GLN A 330 17.98 14.43 3.19
CA GLN A 330 17.83 15.85 2.92
C GLN A 330 17.07 16.58 4.03
N GLN A 331 16.00 15.96 4.52
CA GLN A 331 15.26 16.48 5.67
C GLN A 331 16.14 16.48 6.92
N SER A 332 16.84 15.38 7.18
CA SER A 332 17.78 15.28 8.31
C SER A 332 18.89 16.32 8.22
N TYR A 333 19.45 16.53 7.03
CA TYR A 333 20.50 17.51 6.81
C TYR A 333 20.01 18.94 7.04
N THR A 334 18.77 19.24 6.68
CA THR A 334 18.15 20.54 7.00
C THR A 334 18.05 20.73 8.52
N THR A 335 17.64 19.69 9.26
CA THR A 335 17.62 19.69 10.74
C THR A 335 19.02 19.86 11.33
N TYR A 336 20.04 19.22 10.75
CA TYR A 336 21.45 19.39 11.12
C TYR A 336 21.90 20.86 10.96
N MET A 337 21.63 21.48 9.81
CA MET A 337 21.97 22.87 9.52
C MET A 337 21.25 23.86 10.46
N ASN A 338 20.13 23.46 11.05
CA ASN A 338 19.41 24.24 12.06
C ASN A 338 19.88 23.96 13.50
N GLY A 339 20.92 23.12 13.68
CA GLY A 339 21.47 22.76 14.98
C GLY A 339 20.68 21.69 15.75
N GLY A 340 19.69 21.04 15.11
CA GLY A 340 18.83 20.05 15.76
C GLY A 340 19.56 18.82 16.28
N TYR A 341 20.77 18.53 15.76
CA TYR A 341 21.60 17.41 16.20
C TYR A 341 22.82 17.81 17.04
N ASN A 342 22.94 19.08 17.47
CA ASN A 342 24.11 19.57 18.19
C ASN A 342 24.41 18.80 19.49
N LYS A 343 23.37 18.27 20.14
CA LYS A 343 23.50 17.42 21.33
C LYS A 343 24.22 16.09 21.05
N TYR A 344 24.07 15.57 19.83
CA TYR A 344 24.60 14.28 19.42
C TYR A 344 25.93 14.39 18.67
N LEU A 345 26.40 15.60 18.38
CA LEU A 345 27.62 15.86 17.61
C LEU A 345 28.71 16.45 18.50
N GLU A 346 29.97 16.13 18.17
CA GLU A 346 31.12 16.76 18.81
C GLU A 346 31.21 18.24 18.41
N THR A 347 31.87 19.06 19.24
CA THR A 347 31.91 20.52 19.05
C THR A 347 32.40 20.93 17.65
N HIS A 348 33.32 20.16 17.05
CA HIS A 348 33.87 20.44 15.74
C HIS A 348 32.99 19.95 14.57
N GLU A 349 32.06 19.02 14.81
CA GLU A 349 31.11 18.50 13.82
C GLU A 349 29.78 19.28 13.81
N ARG A 350 29.57 20.15 14.80
CA ARG A 350 28.39 21.00 14.89
C ARG A 350 28.40 22.02 13.78
N TYR A 351 27.24 22.25 13.18
CA TYR A 351 27.11 23.31 12.20
C TYR A 351 27.26 24.68 12.89
N ASN A 352 28.37 25.36 12.57
CA ASN A 352 28.72 26.69 13.07
C ASN A 352 28.51 27.80 12.02
N GLY A 353 27.89 27.47 10.88
CA GLY A 353 27.69 28.41 9.77
C GLY A 353 28.80 28.46 8.71
N THR A 354 29.96 27.86 8.96
CA THR A 354 31.13 28.01 8.06
C THR A 354 31.59 26.71 7.39
N ALA A 355 31.45 25.56 8.05
CA ALA A 355 31.85 24.27 7.50
C ALA A 355 30.82 23.18 7.87
N PRO A 356 29.85 22.87 7.01
CA PRO A 356 28.95 21.74 7.24
C PRO A 356 29.65 20.41 6.97
N LEU A 357 29.15 19.33 7.59
CA LEU A 357 29.60 17.96 7.34
C LEU A 357 29.48 17.62 5.85
N GLN A 358 30.47 16.91 5.32
CA GLN A 358 30.43 16.44 3.95
C GLN A 358 29.32 15.38 3.78
N PRO A 359 28.81 15.16 2.56
CA PRO A 359 27.64 14.30 2.38
C PRO A 359 27.83 12.85 2.88
N TYR A 360 29.03 12.30 2.73
CA TYR A 360 29.37 10.96 3.21
C TYR A 360 29.51 10.89 4.73
N GLU A 361 30.15 11.90 5.33
CA GLU A 361 30.30 12.00 6.79
C GLU A 361 28.93 12.15 7.46
N PHE A 362 28.06 12.97 6.86
CA PHE A 362 26.70 13.14 7.34
C PHE A 362 25.88 11.86 7.25
N GLU A 363 25.96 11.14 6.14
CA GLU A 363 25.31 9.82 6.00
C GLU A 363 25.80 8.84 7.08
N GLU A 364 27.11 8.76 7.30
CA GLU A 364 27.70 7.88 8.31
C GLU A 364 27.24 8.24 9.73
N PHE A 365 27.19 9.54 10.04
CA PHE A 365 26.60 10.01 11.29
C PHE A 365 25.14 9.54 11.43
N MET A 366 24.32 9.72 10.39
CA MET A 366 22.90 9.39 10.43
C MET A 366 22.63 7.88 10.51
N ILE A 367 23.47 7.03 9.91
CA ILE A 367 23.29 5.58 9.90
C ILE A 367 23.88 4.92 11.15
N TYR A 368 25.09 5.33 11.57
CA TYR A 368 25.86 4.58 12.56
C TYR A 368 25.91 5.23 13.93
N VAL A 369 25.91 6.56 14.00
CA VAL A 369 26.13 7.31 15.25
C VAL A 369 24.80 7.72 15.88
N TYR A 370 23.94 8.38 15.10
CA TYR A 370 22.68 8.94 15.58
C TYR A 370 21.72 7.89 16.16
N PRO A 371 21.48 6.73 15.52
CA PRO A 371 20.57 5.73 16.06
C PRO A 371 21.05 5.16 17.40
N LYS A 372 22.38 4.96 17.56
CA LYS A 372 22.99 4.50 18.83
C LYS A 372 22.81 5.52 19.95
N LYS A 373 23.07 6.80 19.67
CA LYS A 373 22.91 7.88 20.66
C LYS A 373 21.44 8.06 21.06
N ARG A 374 20.52 7.98 20.09
CA ARG A 374 19.06 8.03 20.33
C ARG A 374 18.58 6.85 21.18
N GLN A 375 19.07 5.64 20.90
CA GLN A 375 18.72 4.46 21.69
C GLN A 375 19.24 4.57 23.12
N SER A 376 20.50 4.98 23.29
CA SER A 376 21.08 5.22 24.63
C SER A 376 20.30 6.28 25.43
N GLU A 377 19.79 7.32 24.77
CA GLU A 377 18.93 8.31 25.43
C GLU A 377 17.58 7.69 25.85
N LYS A 378 16.92 6.93 24.98
CA LYS A 378 15.69 6.19 25.33
C LYS A 378 15.92 5.27 26.52
N ASP A 379 17.00 4.50 26.51
CA ASP A 379 17.37 3.57 27.57
C ASP A 379 17.65 4.33 28.89
N SER A 380 18.25 5.52 28.81
CA SER A 380 18.49 6.37 29.99
C SER A 380 17.20 6.94 30.59
N ILE A 381 16.21 7.29 29.75
CA ILE A 381 14.90 7.79 30.18
C ILE A 381 14.12 6.65 30.84
N ILE A 382 14.06 5.48 30.18
CA ILE A 382 13.43 4.28 30.74
C ILE A 382 14.09 3.89 32.07
N SER A 383 15.42 3.94 32.16
CA SER A 383 16.12 3.66 33.42
C SER A 383 15.79 4.67 34.54
N LYS A 384 15.60 5.95 34.22
CA LYS A 384 15.16 6.96 35.19
C LYS A 384 13.73 6.72 35.66
N GLU A 385 12.82 6.39 34.75
CA GLU A 385 11.44 6.05 35.08
C GLU A 385 11.35 4.77 35.93
N ASP A 386 12.09 3.74 35.56
CA ASP A 386 12.18 2.47 36.31
C ASP A 386 12.75 2.72 37.73
N LYS A 387 13.76 3.60 37.87
CA LYS A 387 14.28 4.02 39.19
C LYS A 387 13.24 4.76 40.03
N ALA A 388 12.51 5.71 39.44
CA ALA A 388 11.46 6.44 40.14
C ALA A 388 10.32 5.49 40.60
N ARG A 389 9.93 4.53 39.75
CA ARG A 389 8.96 3.48 40.11
C ARG A 389 9.46 2.61 41.27
N LEU A 390 10.74 2.25 41.26
CA LEU A 390 11.35 1.47 42.32
C LEU A 390 11.36 2.22 43.66
N GLU A 391 11.60 3.53 43.65
CA GLU A 391 11.54 4.37 44.85
C GLU A 391 10.12 4.43 45.45
N ILE A 392 9.10 4.57 44.60
CA ILE A 392 7.68 4.53 45.04
C ILE A 392 7.30 3.17 45.62
N ILE A 393 7.79 2.07 45.04
CA ILE A 393 7.53 0.72 45.57
C ILE A 393 8.22 0.56 46.94
N LYS A 394 9.46 1.02 47.08
CA LYS A 394 10.18 0.99 48.37
C LYS A 394 9.47 1.78 49.46
N SER A 395 9.01 3.00 49.15
CA SER A 395 8.23 3.79 50.13
C SER A 395 6.94 3.08 50.50
N SER A 396 6.22 2.51 49.52
CA SER A 396 4.98 1.76 49.76
C SER A 396 5.19 0.50 50.63
N ILE A 397 6.31 -0.22 50.43
CA ILE A 397 6.69 -1.35 51.29
C ILE A 397 6.98 -0.87 52.70
N ALA A 398 7.74 0.22 52.86
CA ALA A 398 8.05 0.78 54.18
C ALA A 398 6.79 1.20 54.94
N ASP A 399 5.86 1.89 54.26
CA ASP A 399 4.57 2.28 54.85
C ASP A 399 3.74 1.06 55.28
N LEU A 400 3.66 0.03 54.42
CA LEU A 400 2.96 -1.22 54.75
C LEU A 400 3.64 -2.02 55.86
N GLU A 401 4.96 -1.98 55.98
CA GLU A 401 5.68 -2.60 57.09
C GLU A 401 5.44 -1.88 58.42
N VAL A 402 5.26 -0.54 58.40
CA VAL A 402 4.81 0.22 59.57
C VAL A 402 3.37 -0.16 59.95
N VAL A 403 2.46 -0.22 58.98
CA VAL A 403 1.08 -0.68 59.20
C VAL A 403 1.08 -2.10 59.78
N ARG A 404 1.85 -3.03 59.20
CA ARG A 404 1.97 -4.40 59.70
C ARG A 404 2.47 -4.43 61.14
N LYS A 405 3.52 -3.67 61.49
CA LYS A 405 4.03 -3.61 62.88
C LYS A 405 3.01 -3.04 63.85
N ASN A 406 2.31 -1.98 63.46
CA ASN A 406 1.25 -1.38 64.28
C ASN A 406 0.10 -2.36 64.48
N GLU A 407 -0.37 -3.01 63.41
CA GLU A 407 -1.44 -3.99 63.48
C GLU A 407 -1.03 -5.26 64.23
N GLU A 408 0.19 -5.78 64.05
CA GLU A 408 0.72 -6.89 64.84
C GLU A 408 0.72 -6.55 66.34
N SER A 409 1.10 -5.31 66.71
CA SER A 409 1.06 -4.87 68.11
C SER A 409 -0.36 -4.76 68.67
N ILE A 410 -1.32 -4.31 67.85
CA ILE A 410 -2.73 -4.12 68.23
C ILE A 410 -3.47 -5.47 68.26
N ILE A 411 -3.13 -6.40 67.37
CA ILE A 411 -3.85 -7.66 67.16
C ILE A 411 -3.32 -8.79 68.07
N LYS A 412 -2.01 -8.78 68.40
CA LYS A 412 -1.40 -9.85 69.19
C LYS A 412 -2.04 -10.00 70.57
N ALA A 413 -2.27 -8.90 71.29
CA ALA A 413 -2.89 -8.95 72.62
C ALA A 413 -4.35 -9.46 72.58
N PRO A 414 -5.25 -8.97 71.70
CA PRO A 414 -6.59 -9.54 71.52
C PRO A 414 -6.60 -11.00 71.09
N LEU A 415 -5.68 -11.42 70.23
CA LEU A 415 -5.62 -12.80 69.75
C LEU A 415 -5.11 -13.76 70.84
N GLU A 416 -4.15 -13.35 71.65
CA GLU A 416 -3.71 -14.08 72.84
C GLU A 416 -4.84 -14.18 73.88
N ALA A 417 -5.60 -13.09 74.09
CA ALA A 417 -6.76 -13.08 74.97
C ALA A 417 -7.86 -14.03 74.49
N LEU A 418 -8.23 -13.98 73.20
CA LEU A 418 -9.23 -14.88 72.60
C LEU A 418 -8.80 -16.35 72.64
N ASN A 419 -7.53 -16.65 72.41
CA ASN A 419 -7.01 -18.02 72.53
C ASN A 419 -7.03 -18.53 73.99
N THR A 420 -6.80 -17.64 74.95
CA THR A 420 -6.87 -17.98 76.38
C THR A 420 -8.33 -18.22 76.79
N GLU A 421 -9.25 -17.38 76.32
CA GLU A 421 -10.70 -17.54 76.51
C GLU A 421 -11.20 -18.86 75.88
N LEU A 422 -10.77 -19.16 74.65
CA LEU A 422 -11.08 -20.42 73.96
C LEU A 422 -10.64 -21.64 74.78
N LYS A 423 -9.39 -21.63 75.29
CA LYS A 423 -8.87 -22.73 76.13
C LYS A 423 -9.66 -22.88 77.43
N ALA A 424 -10.04 -21.78 78.06
CA ALA A 424 -10.85 -21.80 79.27
C ALA A 424 -12.24 -22.42 78.99
N LYS A 425 -12.88 -22.01 77.89
CA LYS A 425 -14.19 -22.54 77.47
C LYS A 425 -14.14 -24.00 77.05
N GLN A 426 -13.09 -24.44 76.37
CA GLN A 426 -12.86 -25.86 76.06
C GLN A 426 -12.65 -26.70 77.32
N SER A 427 -11.94 -26.17 78.32
CA SER A 427 -11.80 -26.82 79.62
C SER A 427 -13.15 -26.94 80.33
N GLU A 428 -13.94 -25.87 80.35
CA GLU A 428 -15.30 -25.83 80.91
C GLU A 428 -16.20 -26.89 80.24
N LEU A 429 -16.23 -26.93 78.90
CA LEU A 429 -16.95 -27.92 78.10
C LEU A 429 -16.53 -29.36 78.46
N SER A 430 -15.23 -29.60 78.65
CA SER A 430 -14.72 -30.92 79.03
C SER A 430 -15.21 -31.37 80.41
N THR A 431 -15.39 -30.44 81.36
CA THR A 431 -15.92 -30.74 82.69
C THR A 431 -17.43 -31.02 82.65
N LEU A 432 -18.19 -30.25 81.87
CA LEU A 432 -19.62 -30.49 81.65
C LEU A 432 -19.87 -31.84 80.96
N ASN A 433 -19.07 -32.20 79.95
CA ASN A 433 -19.18 -33.50 79.29
C ASN A 433 -18.92 -34.67 80.24
N LYS A 434 -17.96 -34.54 81.17
CA LYS A 434 -17.75 -35.54 82.24
C LYS A 434 -18.95 -35.63 83.19
N SER A 435 -19.52 -34.48 83.57
CA SER A 435 -20.72 -34.41 84.41
C SER A 435 -21.93 -35.05 83.73
N LYS A 436 -22.14 -34.75 82.44
CA LYS A 436 -23.14 -35.40 81.58
C LYS A 436 -22.99 -36.92 81.58
N GLY A 437 -21.79 -37.42 81.33
CA GLY A 437 -21.52 -38.87 81.35
C GLY A 437 -21.82 -39.52 82.70
N SER A 438 -21.54 -38.82 83.80
CA SER A 438 -21.90 -39.29 85.15
C SER A 438 -23.42 -39.33 85.36
N LEU A 439 -24.17 -38.32 84.89
CA LEU A 439 -25.63 -38.27 84.98
C LEU A 439 -26.29 -39.36 84.14
N GLU A 440 -25.80 -39.61 82.92
CA GLU A 440 -26.29 -40.68 82.04
C GLU A 440 -26.10 -42.07 82.67
N ASN A 441 -24.93 -42.32 83.27
CA ASN A 441 -24.68 -43.56 84.01
C ASN A 441 -25.64 -43.69 85.20
N LYS A 442 -25.86 -42.61 85.96
CA LYS A 442 -26.80 -42.61 87.09
C LYS A 442 -28.24 -42.90 86.64
N ILE A 443 -28.69 -42.33 85.52
CA ILE A 443 -30.02 -42.62 84.94
C ILE A 443 -30.12 -44.09 84.50
N LYS A 444 -29.05 -44.65 83.94
CA LYS A 444 -28.99 -46.06 83.54
C LYS A 444 -29.11 -47.00 84.74
N ASP A 445 -28.39 -46.70 85.82
CA ASP A 445 -28.44 -47.47 87.06
C ASP A 445 -29.82 -47.36 87.73
N LEU A 446 -30.38 -46.15 87.81
CA LEU A 446 -31.74 -45.93 88.32
C LEU A 446 -32.79 -46.66 87.48
N SER A 447 -32.66 -46.66 86.14
CA SER A 447 -33.56 -47.39 85.25
C SER A 447 -33.48 -48.90 85.47
N LYS A 448 -32.29 -49.44 85.72
CA LYS A 448 -32.10 -50.85 86.07
C LYS A 448 -32.82 -51.18 87.38
N ILE A 449 -32.64 -50.37 88.43
CA ILE A 449 -33.32 -50.53 89.72
C ILE A 449 -34.85 -50.45 89.58
N ILE A 450 -35.36 -49.52 88.76
CA ILE A 450 -36.79 -49.38 88.48
C ILE A 450 -37.35 -50.63 87.78
N ILE A 451 -36.62 -51.19 86.81
CA ILE A 451 -37.02 -52.42 86.11
C ILE A 451 -37.01 -53.62 87.06
N GLU A 452 -35.95 -53.78 87.86
CA GLU A 452 -35.81 -54.88 88.82
C GLU A 452 -36.90 -54.81 89.90
N SER A 453 -37.14 -53.62 90.47
CA SER A 453 -38.22 -53.41 91.44
C SER A 453 -39.61 -53.56 90.82
N GLY A 454 -39.83 -53.11 89.57
CA GLY A 454 -41.10 -53.30 88.85
C GLY A 454 -41.38 -54.77 88.53
N GLY A 455 -40.35 -55.52 88.13
CA GLY A 455 -40.40 -56.96 87.93
C GLY A 455 -40.74 -57.71 89.22
N ALA A 456 -40.08 -57.38 90.32
CA ALA A 456 -40.36 -57.95 91.64
C ALA A 456 -41.78 -57.61 92.13
N ILE A 457 -42.25 -56.37 91.95
CA ILE A 457 -43.64 -55.98 92.24
C ILE A 457 -44.64 -56.80 91.39
N SER A 458 -44.32 -57.06 90.12
CA SER A 458 -45.16 -57.87 89.22
C SER A 458 -45.22 -59.34 89.65
N GLU A 459 -44.08 -59.94 90.01
CA GLU A 459 -44.02 -61.33 90.49
C GLU A 459 -44.72 -61.52 91.83
N ILE A 460 -44.49 -60.62 92.79
CA ILE A 460 -45.18 -60.67 94.09
C ILE A 460 -46.70 -60.46 93.88
N GLY A 461 -47.10 -59.56 92.97
CA GLY A 461 -48.51 -59.39 92.61
C GLY A 461 -49.15 -60.60 91.93
N LYS A 462 -48.38 -61.44 91.23
CA LYS A 462 -48.84 -62.73 90.68
C LYS A 462 -48.97 -63.79 91.77
N MET A 463 -48.02 -63.86 92.71
CA MET A 463 -48.09 -64.75 93.87
C MET A 463 -49.31 -64.45 94.76
N ASP A 464 -49.60 -63.16 95.00
CA ASP A 464 -50.76 -62.72 95.76
C ASP A 464 -52.09 -63.12 95.08
N ARG A 465 -52.16 -63.05 93.73
CA ARG A 465 -53.34 -63.50 92.96
C ARG A 465 -53.50 -65.03 92.92
N GLN A 466 -52.42 -65.81 92.95
CA GLN A 466 -52.49 -67.27 92.99
C GLN A 466 -52.85 -67.83 94.39
N ASN A 467 -52.64 -67.06 95.46
CA ASN A 467 -52.86 -67.51 96.84
C ASN A 467 -54.27 -67.17 97.40
N ASN A 468 -55.11 -66.49 96.61
CA ASN A 468 -56.38 -65.91 97.08
C ASN A 468 -57.55 -66.92 97.13
N GLY A 469 -57.27 -68.17 97.47
CA GLY A 469 -58.24 -69.28 97.51
C GLY A 469 -58.29 -70.07 98.82
N SER A 470 -57.49 -69.75 99.84
CA SER A 470 -57.58 -70.45 101.14
C SER A 470 -57.29 -69.53 102.32
N ARG A 471 -57.85 -69.89 103.48
CA ARG A 471 -57.94 -69.13 104.73
C ARG A 471 -56.68 -68.34 105.12
N ILE A 472 -56.92 -67.12 105.61
CA ILE A 472 -55.96 -66.11 106.09
C ILE A 472 -54.90 -66.71 107.03
N SER A 473 -53.67 -66.81 106.53
CA SER A 473 -52.43 -67.14 107.25
C SER A 473 -51.57 -65.88 107.40
N SER A 474 -50.75 -65.86 108.45
CA SER A 474 -49.67 -64.89 108.78
C SER A 474 -48.84 -64.43 107.57
N ASP A 475 -48.70 -65.25 106.54
CA ASP A 475 -47.84 -65.01 105.37
C ASP A 475 -48.32 -63.85 104.49
N THR A 476 -49.62 -63.55 104.48
CA THR A 476 -50.21 -62.45 103.67
C THR A 476 -49.82 -61.06 104.18
N LEU A 477 -49.61 -60.90 105.50
CA LEU A 477 -49.17 -59.63 106.09
C LEU A 477 -47.70 -59.33 105.75
N GLU A 478 -46.87 -60.37 105.64
CA GLU A 478 -45.45 -60.24 105.33
C GLU A 478 -45.24 -59.89 103.85
N ILE A 479 -45.99 -60.53 102.95
CA ILE A 479 -46.02 -60.21 101.51
C ILE A 479 -46.45 -58.74 101.30
N THR A 480 -47.45 -58.26 102.03
CA THR A 480 -47.93 -56.87 101.91
C THR A 480 -46.87 -55.85 102.37
N LYS A 481 -46.13 -56.14 103.45
CA LYS A 481 -45.03 -55.27 103.92
C LYS A 481 -43.89 -55.22 102.92
N VAL A 482 -43.52 -56.36 102.32
CA VAL A 482 -42.49 -56.41 101.27
C VAL A 482 -42.94 -55.63 100.04
N LEU A 483 -44.21 -55.75 99.63
CA LEU A 483 -44.76 -55.05 98.47
C LEU A 483 -44.83 -53.53 98.68
N ILE A 484 -45.19 -53.06 99.88
CA ILE A 484 -45.15 -51.63 100.24
C ILE A 484 -43.72 -51.10 100.23
N LYS A 485 -42.76 -51.86 100.79
CA LYS A 485 -41.34 -51.48 100.77
C LYS A 485 -40.80 -51.42 99.34
N GLN A 486 -41.18 -52.36 98.48
CA GLN A 486 -40.77 -52.34 97.07
C GLN A 486 -41.43 -51.20 96.28
N LYS A 487 -42.72 -50.92 96.50
CA LYS A 487 -43.42 -49.78 95.88
C LYS A 487 -42.84 -48.44 96.31
N THR A 488 -42.45 -48.30 97.58
CA THR A 488 -41.80 -47.08 98.08
C THR A 488 -40.39 -46.92 97.50
N THR A 489 -39.60 -47.99 97.39
CA THR A 489 -38.30 -47.93 96.68
C THR A 489 -38.45 -47.65 95.19
N HIS A 490 -39.50 -48.19 94.55
CA HIS A 490 -39.79 -47.93 93.14
C HIS A 490 -40.17 -46.46 92.93
N SER A 491 -41.11 -45.92 93.72
CA SER A 491 -41.53 -44.51 93.66
C SER A 491 -40.38 -43.53 93.93
N ALA A 492 -39.54 -43.82 94.93
CA ALA A 492 -38.35 -43.01 95.24
C ALA A 492 -37.32 -43.04 94.10
N SER A 493 -37.09 -44.21 93.49
CA SER A 493 -36.15 -44.35 92.36
C SER A 493 -36.67 -43.64 91.10
N THR A 494 -37.99 -43.66 90.85
CA THR A 494 -38.61 -42.92 89.75
C THR A 494 -38.48 -41.40 89.96
N THR A 495 -38.69 -40.92 91.18
CA THR A 495 -38.54 -39.49 91.51
C THR A 495 -37.07 -39.02 91.36
N ASP A 496 -36.10 -39.83 91.81
CA ASP A 496 -34.68 -39.51 91.65
C ASP A 496 -34.25 -39.57 90.17
N LYS A 497 -34.86 -40.45 89.37
CA LYS A 497 -34.66 -40.51 87.92
C LYS A 497 -35.17 -39.24 87.23
N ASP A 498 -36.39 -38.80 87.54
CA ASP A 498 -36.97 -37.58 86.96
C ASP A 498 -36.13 -36.33 87.31
N LEU A 499 -35.62 -36.26 88.54
CA LEU A 499 -34.71 -35.19 88.96
C LEU A 499 -33.37 -35.24 88.20
N THR A 500 -32.79 -36.43 88.03
CA THR A 500 -31.53 -36.63 87.30
C THR A 500 -31.71 -36.34 85.81
N GLU A 501 -32.84 -36.68 85.20
CA GLU A 501 -33.18 -36.33 83.81
C GLU A 501 -33.35 -34.81 83.62
N LYS A 502 -33.92 -34.11 84.59
CA LYS A 502 -34.00 -32.64 84.58
C LYS A 502 -32.61 -32.00 84.64
N GLN A 503 -31.73 -32.51 85.51
CA GLN A 503 -30.33 -32.08 85.58
C GLN A 503 -29.58 -32.37 84.27
N LEU A 504 -29.82 -33.53 83.64
CA LEU A 504 -29.24 -33.87 82.34
C LEU A 504 -29.70 -32.90 81.23
N LYS A 505 -30.99 -32.53 81.20
CA LYS A 505 -31.50 -31.53 80.26
C LYS A 505 -30.85 -30.16 80.46
N GLN A 506 -30.70 -29.72 81.71
CA GLN A 506 -30.01 -28.47 82.03
C GLN A 506 -28.53 -28.52 81.61
N CYS A 507 -27.82 -29.61 81.92
CA CYS A 507 -26.43 -29.82 81.51
C CYS A 507 -26.27 -29.79 79.98
N ASN A 508 -27.19 -30.40 79.23
CA ASN A 508 -27.19 -30.33 77.76
C ASN A 508 -27.44 -28.91 77.22
N GLN A 509 -28.28 -28.11 77.88
CA GLN A 509 -28.49 -26.70 77.50
C GLN A 509 -27.22 -25.87 77.74
N GLU A 510 -26.54 -26.07 78.88
CA GLU A 510 -25.28 -25.39 79.20
C GLU A 510 -24.17 -25.77 78.22
N ILE A 511 -24.07 -27.05 77.84
CA ILE A 511 -23.15 -27.52 76.78
C ILE A 511 -23.44 -26.79 75.46
N ALA A 512 -24.69 -26.73 75.01
CA ALA A 512 -25.05 -26.08 73.75
C ALA A 512 -24.72 -24.57 73.75
N ILE A 513 -24.88 -23.89 74.89
CA ILE A 513 -24.50 -22.47 75.03
C ILE A 513 -22.98 -22.30 74.91
N ILE A 514 -22.20 -23.16 75.58
CA ILE A 514 -20.73 -23.09 75.54
C ILE A 514 -20.20 -23.44 74.15
N ASP A 515 -20.76 -24.44 73.47
CA ASP A 515 -20.41 -24.78 72.09
C ASP A 515 -20.66 -23.58 71.14
N GLY A 516 -21.81 -22.91 71.27
CA GLY A 516 -22.09 -21.69 70.49
C GLY A 516 -21.12 -20.54 70.79
N GLN A 517 -20.67 -20.39 72.04
CA GLN A 517 -19.63 -19.41 72.41
C GLN A 517 -18.27 -19.77 71.78
N ILE A 518 -17.90 -21.05 71.78
CA ILE A 518 -16.67 -21.55 71.16
C ILE A 518 -16.66 -21.27 69.65
N GLU A 519 -17.75 -21.59 68.95
CA GLU A 519 -17.89 -21.29 67.52
C GLU A 519 -17.75 -19.79 67.23
N GLY A 520 -18.37 -18.94 68.07
CA GLY A 520 -18.25 -17.49 67.96
C GLY A 520 -16.82 -16.97 68.16
N ILE A 521 -16.04 -17.58 69.06
CA ILE A 521 -14.62 -17.24 69.28
C ILE A 521 -13.77 -17.72 68.09
N ILE A 522 -13.99 -18.93 67.59
CA ILE A 522 -13.28 -19.47 66.41
C ILE A 522 -13.48 -18.56 65.19
N ALA A 523 -14.71 -18.14 64.91
CA ALA A 523 -15.01 -17.25 63.78
C ALA A 523 -14.28 -15.90 63.88
N LYS A 524 -14.11 -15.35 65.09
CA LYS A 524 -13.33 -14.12 65.31
C LYS A 524 -11.85 -14.35 65.06
N ILE A 525 -11.29 -15.47 65.51
CA ILE A 525 -9.89 -15.84 65.28
C ILE A 525 -9.61 -16.01 63.78
N GLU A 526 -10.50 -16.69 63.04
CA GLU A 526 -10.37 -16.88 61.60
C GLU A 526 -10.40 -15.55 60.84
N LYS A 527 -11.32 -14.64 61.20
CA LYS A 527 -11.40 -13.32 60.59
C LYS A 527 -10.10 -12.53 60.78
N ILE A 528 -9.55 -12.53 62.00
CA ILE A 528 -8.27 -11.86 62.29
C ILE A 528 -7.12 -12.49 61.50
N SER A 529 -7.05 -13.82 61.46
CA SER A 529 -6.04 -14.57 60.69
C SER A 529 -6.08 -14.25 59.18
N SER A 530 -7.29 -14.15 58.61
CA SER A 530 -7.46 -13.81 57.19
C SER A 530 -6.94 -12.40 56.83
N LEU A 531 -7.15 -11.41 57.72
CA LEU A 531 -6.66 -10.05 57.52
C LEU A 531 -5.13 -9.99 57.52
N VAL A 532 -4.50 -10.66 58.50
CA VAL A 532 -3.04 -10.78 58.58
C VAL A 532 -2.47 -11.45 57.32
N ASN A 533 -3.10 -12.52 56.85
CA ASN A 533 -2.68 -13.20 55.63
C ASN A 533 -2.81 -12.31 54.38
N HIS A 534 -3.88 -11.51 54.26
CA HIS A 534 -4.06 -10.60 53.14
C HIS A 534 -2.96 -9.52 53.07
N ILE A 535 -2.58 -8.97 54.23
CA ILE A 535 -1.52 -7.96 54.33
C ILE A 535 -0.16 -8.58 53.96
N ASN A 536 0.15 -9.77 54.46
CA ASN A 536 1.38 -10.48 54.11
C ASN A 536 1.46 -10.78 52.61
N GLN A 537 0.38 -11.25 51.98
CA GLN A 537 0.34 -11.48 50.54
C GLN A 537 0.60 -10.20 49.73
N LYS A 538 0.05 -9.06 50.18
CA LYS A 538 0.26 -7.77 49.51
C LYS A 538 1.72 -7.30 49.62
N ILE A 539 2.34 -7.47 50.79
CA ILE A 539 3.77 -7.17 51.01
C ILE A 539 4.64 -8.05 50.11
N ASP A 540 4.39 -9.37 50.08
CA ASP A 540 5.16 -10.30 49.25
C ASP A 540 5.01 -10.00 47.75
N GLY A 541 3.81 -9.64 47.31
CA GLY A 541 3.57 -9.23 45.92
C GLY A 541 4.36 -7.98 45.53
N LEU A 542 4.49 -7.01 46.43
CA LEU A 542 5.30 -5.81 46.21
C LEU A 542 6.80 -6.12 46.23
N LYS A 543 7.27 -6.99 47.13
CA LYS A 543 8.68 -7.45 47.16
C LYS A 543 9.08 -8.17 45.89
N ARG A 544 8.20 -8.99 45.31
CA ARG A 544 8.46 -9.63 43.99
C ARG A 544 8.59 -8.60 42.88
N ARG A 545 7.69 -7.61 42.82
CA ARG A 545 7.78 -6.52 41.82
C ARG A 545 9.05 -5.68 41.98
N GLU A 546 9.49 -5.45 43.23
CA GLU A 546 10.77 -4.79 43.49
C GLU A 546 11.95 -5.61 42.92
N ILE A 547 11.98 -6.92 43.16
CA ILE A 547 12.99 -7.83 42.62
C ILE A 547 12.97 -7.83 41.08
N ASP A 548 11.80 -7.95 40.46
CA ASP A 548 11.67 -7.97 38.99
C ASP A 548 12.18 -6.67 38.35
N LEU A 549 11.86 -5.53 38.95
CA LEU A 549 12.37 -4.23 38.52
C LEU A 549 13.88 -4.11 38.74
N TYR A 550 14.40 -4.63 39.85
CA TYR A 550 15.84 -4.66 40.12
C TYR A 550 16.58 -5.50 39.08
N VAL A 551 16.07 -6.70 38.75
CA VAL A 551 16.62 -7.59 37.72
C VAL A 551 16.56 -6.96 36.32
N SER A 552 15.46 -6.28 35.98
CA SER A 552 15.35 -5.51 34.72
C SER A 552 16.40 -4.40 34.62
N LEU A 553 16.65 -3.70 35.74
CA LEU A 553 17.65 -2.63 35.80
C LEU A 553 19.09 -3.15 35.72
N THR A 554 19.42 -4.28 36.37
CA THR A 554 20.76 -4.89 36.29
C THR A 554 21.03 -5.52 34.92
N ASN A 555 20.05 -6.20 34.32
CA ASN A 555 20.22 -6.81 33.00
C ASN A 555 20.42 -5.78 31.88
N LYS A 556 19.88 -4.56 32.04
CA LYS A 556 20.06 -3.45 31.08
C LYS A 556 21.39 -2.69 31.24
N ASN A 557 22.16 -2.93 32.31
CA ASN A 557 23.45 -2.28 32.55
C ASN A 557 24.47 -3.28 33.15
N PRO A 558 25.00 -4.23 32.37
CA PRO A 558 25.91 -5.26 32.87
C PRO A 558 27.34 -4.74 33.21
N THR A 559 27.64 -3.47 32.96
CA THR A 559 28.99 -2.88 33.09
C THR A 559 29.16 -1.95 34.29
N LYS A 560 28.31 -2.06 35.32
CA LYS A 560 28.54 -1.42 36.63
C LYS A 560 28.43 -2.40 37.78
#